data_AF-A0A369VE34-F1
#
_entry.id   AF-A0A369VE34-F1
#
_cell.length_a   1.000
_cell.length_b   1.000
_cell.length_c   1.000
_cell.angle_alpha   90.00
_cell.angle_beta   90.00
_cell.angle_gamma   90.00
#
_symmetry.space_group_name_H-M   'P 1'
#
loop_
_entity.id
_entity.type
_entity.pdbx_description
1 polymer ?
#
loop_
_entity_poly.entity_id
_entity_poly.type
_entity_poly.pdbx_seq_one_letter_code
_entity_poly.pdbx_strand_id
1 'polypeptide(L)'
;MGWLKGRMDNAFGIVNQHLVNRAFKVGDQPTMADFSLCGYMFYPLEESGYDVAVSYPHIHAWLQRLRQLPGWASPYEMLPGERILPKW
;
A
#
# COMPACT_ATOMS: atom_id res chain seq x y z
N MET A 1 9.32 8.45 14.92
CA MET A 1 8.11 7.76 14.43
C MET A 1 7.20 7.15 15.51
N GLY A 2 7.43 7.32 16.82
CA GLY A 2 6.67 6.58 17.85
C GLY A 2 5.17 6.87 17.94
N TRP A 3 4.75 8.14 17.85
CA TRP A 3 3.34 8.52 18.08
C TRP A 3 2.36 8.03 17.00
N LEU A 4 2.78 8.02 15.73
CA LEU A 4 1.92 7.57 14.62
C LEU A 4 1.92 6.06 14.43
N LYS A 5 2.96 5.34 14.90
CA LYS A 5 3.12 3.91 14.62
C LYS A 5 1.92 3.09 15.07
N GLY A 6 1.46 3.25 16.32
CA GLY A 6 0.31 2.49 16.82
C GLY A 6 -0.99 2.77 16.07
N ARG A 7 -1.16 3.99 15.53
CA ARG A 7 -2.33 4.33 14.69
C ARG A 7 -2.24 3.63 13.33
N MET A 8 -1.05 3.59 12.74
CA MET A 8 -0.81 2.87 11.48
C MET A 8 -1.01 1.37 11.65
N ASP A 9 -0.43 0.77 12.71
CA ASP A 9 -0.54 -0.66 13.00
C ASP A 9 -2.03 -1.09 13.11
N ASN A 10 -2.85 -0.30 13.83
CA ASN A 10 -4.28 -0.56 13.95
C ASN A 10 -5.03 -0.39 12.63
N ALA A 11 -4.76 0.67 11.88
CA ALA A 11 -5.41 0.92 10.59
C ALA A 11 -5.09 -0.19 9.57
N PHE A 12 -3.84 -0.60 9.48
CA PHE A 12 -3.42 -1.70 8.61
C PHE A 12 -3.96 -3.04 9.08
N GLY A 13 -4.08 -3.28 10.39
CA GLY A 13 -4.78 -4.45 10.92
C GLY A 13 -6.22 -4.56 10.42
N ILE A 14 -6.98 -3.46 10.47
CA ILE A 14 -8.36 -3.41 9.96
C ILE A 14 -8.39 -3.66 8.45
N VAL A 15 -7.51 -3.02 7.67
CA VAL A 15 -7.46 -3.21 6.22
C VAL A 15 -7.09 -4.63 5.84
N ASN A 16 -6.10 -5.22 6.52
CA ASN A 16 -5.66 -6.59 6.28
C ASN A 16 -6.77 -7.59 6.60
N GLN A 17 -7.49 -7.41 7.71
CA GLN A 17 -8.64 -8.23 8.06
C GLN A 17 -9.79 -8.11 7.04
N HIS A 18 -10.05 -6.90 6.55
CA HIS A 18 -11.07 -6.67 5.53
C HIS A 18 -10.79 -7.42 4.22
N LEU A 19 -9.50 -7.58 3.88
CA LEU A 19 -9.04 -8.22 2.65
C LEU A 19 -8.93 -9.74 2.73
N VAL A 20 -9.32 -10.38 3.84
CA VAL A 20 -9.19 -11.84 4.02
C VAL A 20 -9.84 -12.64 2.90
N ASN A 21 -11.10 -12.33 2.58
CA ASN A 21 -11.89 -13.02 1.56
C ASN A 21 -12.34 -12.06 0.44
N ARG A 22 -11.58 -10.99 0.21
CA ARG A 22 -11.95 -9.96 -0.77
C ARG A 22 -10.80 -9.67 -1.72
N ALA A 23 -11.11 -9.61 -3.01
CA ALA A 23 -10.13 -9.26 -4.03
C ALA A 23 -9.78 -7.76 -4.01
N PHE A 24 -10.77 -6.91 -3.72
CA PHE A 24 -10.70 -5.44 -3.72
C PHE A 24 -11.42 -4.85 -2.51
N LYS A 25 -11.32 -3.53 -2.32
CA LYS A 25 -11.92 -2.84 -1.15
C LYS A 25 -13.45 -2.93 -1.14
N VAL A 26 -14.11 -2.77 -2.29
CA VAL A 26 -15.58 -2.77 -2.39
C VAL A 26 -16.01 -3.52 -3.65
N GLY A 27 -16.87 -4.53 -3.48
CA GLY A 27 -17.30 -5.40 -4.58
C GLY A 27 -16.18 -6.28 -5.13
N ASP A 28 -16.34 -6.69 -6.39
CA ASP A 28 -15.47 -7.67 -7.06
C ASP A 28 -14.54 -7.04 -8.11
N GLN A 29 -14.53 -5.71 -8.22
CA GLN A 29 -13.71 -4.94 -9.16
C GLN A 29 -12.96 -3.81 -8.44
N PRO A 30 -11.81 -3.35 -8.96
CA PRO A 30 -11.08 -2.22 -8.37
C PRO A 30 -11.91 -0.94 -8.45
N THR A 31 -11.91 -0.18 -7.36
CA THR A 31 -12.64 1.08 -7.24
C THR A 31 -11.71 2.21 -6.81
N MET A 32 -12.23 3.45 -6.78
CA MET A 32 -11.52 4.60 -6.20
C MET A 32 -11.05 4.37 -4.76
N ALA A 33 -11.71 3.49 -4.00
CA ALA A 33 -11.28 3.13 -2.65
C ALA A 33 -9.95 2.37 -2.66
N ASP A 34 -9.69 1.56 -3.69
CA ASP A 34 -8.43 0.85 -3.84
C ASP A 34 -7.31 1.84 -4.19
N PHE A 35 -7.53 2.67 -5.20
CA PHE A 35 -6.53 3.62 -5.72
C PHE A 35 -6.15 4.70 -4.71
N SER A 36 -7.13 5.22 -3.97
CA SER A 36 -6.88 6.23 -2.91
C SER A 36 -6.04 5.67 -1.76
N LEU A 37 -6.15 4.35 -1.48
CA LEU A 37 -5.48 3.71 -0.36
C LEU A 37 -4.10 3.17 -0.73
N CYS A 38 -3.96 2.53 -1.90
CA CYS A 38 -2.75 1.80 -2.27
C CYS A 38 -1.54 2.71 -2.50
N GLY A 39 -1.75 3.97 -2.89
CA GLY A 39 -0.68 4.90 -3.25
C GLY A 39 0.40 5.06 -2.16
N TYR A 40 0.00 5.01 -0.88
CA TYR A 40 0.94 5.13 0.24
C TYR A 40 1.72 3.86 0.56
N MET A 41 1.28 2.71 0.04
CA MET A 41 1.81 1.39 0.41
C MET A 41 2.77 0.82 -0.65
N PHE A 42 3.01 1.56 -1.74
CA PHE A 42 3.98 1.17 -2.76
C PHE A 42 5.39 1.73 -2.51
N TYR A 43 5.57 2.60 -1.52
CA TYR A 43 6.89 3.08 -1.11
C TYR A 43 7.67 2.01 -0.35
N PRO A 44 8.97 1.84 -0.64
CA PRO A 44 9.78 0.78 -0.06
C PRO A 44 10.13 1.04 1.41
N LEU A 45 10.59 0.01 2.11
CA LEU A 45 10.92 0.05 3.54
C LEU A 45 11.92 1.16 3.87
N GLU A 46 12.91 1.39 3.00
CA GLU A 46 13.93 2.43 3.18
C GLU A 46 13.32 3.83 3.20
N GLU A 47 12.14 4.04 2.60
CA GLU A 47 11.45 5.34 2.56
C GLU A 47 10.34 5.45 3.59
N SER A 48 9.50 4.41 3.70
CA SER A 48 8.34 4.42 4.60
C SER A 48 8.72 4.09 6.05
N GLY A 49 9.86 3.43 6.27
CA GLY A 49 10.21 2.85 7.57
C GLY A 49 9.28 1.71 8.00
N TYR A 50 8.46 1.18 7.06
CA TYR A 50 7.39 0.25 7.37
C TYR A 50 7.25 -0.85 6.31
N ASP A 51 7.54 -2.10 6.71
CA ASP A 51 7.38 -3.25 5.82
C ASP A 51 5.94 -3.78 5.87
N VAL A 52 5.08 -3.13 5.07
CA VAL A 52 3.66 -3.50 4.93
C VAL A 52 3.53 -4.91 4.37
N ALA A 53 4.40 -5.30 3.45
CA ALA A 53 4.33 -6.58 2.77
C ALA A 53 4.57 -7.75 3.72
N VAL A 54 5.58 -7.63 4.58
CA VAL A 54 5.90 -8.66 5.59
C VAL A 54 4.87 -8.70 6.71
N SER A 55 4.37 -7.54 7.15
CA SER A 55 3.48 -7.46 8.32
C SER A 55 2.02 -7.79 8.01
N TYR A 56 1.57 -7.60 6.75
CA TYR A 56 0.17 -7.69 6.36
C TYR A 56 -0.01 -8.47 5.04
N PRO A 57 -0.11 -9.82 5.10
CA PRO A 57 -0.09 -10.66 3.90
C PRO A 57 -1.28 -10.43 2.97
N HIS A 58 -2.45 -10.06 3.49
CA HIS A 58 -3.64 -9.80 2.67
C HIS A 58 -3.54 -8.44 1.98
N ILE A 59 -2.92 -7.45 2.63
CA ILE A 59 -2.55 -6.19 1.98
C ILE A 59 -1.54 -6.46 0.88
N HIS A 60 -0.51 -7.28 1.14
CA HIS A 60 0.47 -7.66 0.12
C HIS A 60 -0.18 -8.29 -1.11
N ALA A 61 -1.04 -9.30 -0.92
CA ALA A 61 -1.76 -9.96 -2.02
C ALA A 61 -2.66 -8.99 -2.80
N TRP A 62 -3.33 -8.07 -2.12
CA TRP A 62 -4.12 -7.01 -2.74
C TRP A 62 -3.25 -6.04 -3.57
N LEU A 63 -2.10 -5.59 -3.03
CA LEU A 63 -1.15 -4.75 -3.77
C LEU A 63 -0.61 -5.47 -5.02
N GLN A 64 -0.29 -6.77 -4.93
CA GLN A 64 0.12 -7.54 -6.10
C GLN A 64 -0.97 -7.59 -7.16
N ARG A 65 -2.24 -7.77 -6.77
CA ARG A 65 -3.37 -7.73 -7.71
C ARG A 65 -3.50 -6.38 -8.41
N LEU A 66 -3.34 -5.28 -7.68
CA LEU A 66 -3.38 -3.93 -8.26
C LEU A 66 -2.24 -3.68 -9.25
N ARG A 67 -1.04 -4.24 -9.01
CA ARG A 67 0.10 -4.16 -9.95
C ARG A 67 -0.15 -4.86 -11.28
N GLN A 68 -1.06 -5.83 -11.32
CA GLN A 68 -1.42 -6.56 -12.54
C GLN A 68 -2.50 -5.83 -13.38
N LEU A 69 -3.02 -4.69 -12.91
CA LEU A 69 -4.02 -3.94 -13.65
C LEU A 69 -3.41 -3.30 -14.91
N PRO A 70 -4.13 -3.28 -16.05
CA PRO A 70 -3.68 -2.58 -17.24
C PRO A 70 -3.37 -1.10 -16.97
N GLY A 71 -2.22 -0.63 -17.43
CA GLY A 71 -1.79 0.76 -17.25
C GLY A 71 -1.21 1.06 -15.86
N TRP A 72 -0.99 0.05 -15.01
CA TRP A 72 -0.23 0.25 -13.79
C TRP A 72 1.22 0.63 -14.10
N ALA A 73 1.72 1.61 -13.36
CA ALA A 73 3.13 1.98 -13.29
C ALA A 73 3.47 2.29 -11.83
N SER A 74 4.72 2.07 -11.45
CA SER A 74 5.19 2.39 -10.11
C SER A 74 5.18 3.91 -9.87
N PRO A 75 5.06 4.38 -8.61
CA PRO A 75 5.13 5.81 -8.31
C PRO A 75 6.37 6.50 -8.90
N TYR A 76 7.52 5.82 -8.94
CA TYR A 76 8.76 6.39 -9.51
C TYR A 76 8.78 6.46 -11.03
N GLU A 77 7.99 5.63 -11.72
CA GLU A 77 7.82 5.73 -13.17
C GLU A 77 6.84 6.85 -13.54
N MET A 78 5.90 7.17 -12.64
CA MET A 78 4.87 8.17 -12.89
C MET A 78 5.22 9.59 -12.42
N LEU A 79 5.99 9.72 -11.34
CA LEU A 79 6.31 11.01 -10.74
C LEU A 79 7.59 11.59 -11.35
N PRO A 80 7.56 12.82 -11.89
CA PRO A 80 8.75 13.47 -12.43
C PRO A 80 9.67 13.95 -11.29
N GLY A 81 10.98 13.93 -11.54
CA GLY A 81 11.97 14.51 -10.64
C GLY A 81 13.00 13.51 -10.12
N GLU A 82 14.01 14.03 -9.43
CA GLU A 82 15.04 13.20 -8.80
C GLU A 82 14.47 12.51 -7.55
N ARG A 83 14.73 11.21 -7.41
CA ARG A 83 14.36 10.45 -6.21
C ARG A 83 15.27 10.85 -5.06
N ILE A 84 14.69 11.48 -4.04
CA ILE A 84 15.42 11.90 -2.84
C ILE A 84 15.30 10.83 -1.77
N LEU A 85 16.43 10.24 -1.37
CA LEU A 85 16.46 9.29 -0.26
C LEU A 85 16.21 10.02 1.07
N PRO A 86 15.56 9.35 2.04
CA PRO A 86 15.36 9.96 3.35
C PRO A 86 16.69 10.18 4.08
N LYS A 87 16.73 11.21 4.93
CA LYS A 87 17.94 11.66 5.65
C LYS A 87 17.88 11.32 7.15
N TRP A 88 17.09 10.32 7.53
CA TRP A 88 16.86 9.94 8.92
C TRP A 88 17.72 8.76 9.36
#